data_AF-A0A949DI45-F1
#
_entry.id   AF-A0A949DI45-F1
#
_cell.length_a   1.000
_cell.length_b   1.000
_cell.length_c   1.000
_cell.angle_alpha   90.00
_cell.angle_beta   90.00
_cell.angle_gamma   90.00
#
_symmetry.space_group_name_H-M   'P 1'
#
loop_
_entity.id
_entity.type
_entity.pdbx_description
1 polymer ?
#
loop_
_entity_poly.entity_id
_entity_poly.type
_entity_poly.pdbx_seq_one_letter_code
_entity_poly.pdbx_strand_id
1 'polypeptide(L)' 'MEFVADLHLHSKYSRAVSPNMTLPIMAAYAVQKGIDILTVADWAHPLWFKEVTAQLKEAGEGVYKLKSQKSKVLLFLSF' A
#
# COMPACT_ATOMS: atom_id res chain seq x y z
N MET A 1 -15.46 -4.89 15.47
CA MET A 1 -14.98 -3.71 14.72
C MET A 1 -14.98 -4.12 13.26
N GLU A 2 -15.59 -3.32 12.39
CA GLU A 2 -15.67 -3.62 10.96
C GLU A 2 -14.52 -2.90 10.24
N PHE A 3 -13.95 -3.57 9.23
CA PHE A 3 -12.90 -3.02 8.39
C PHE A 3 -13.24 -3.28 6.92
N VAL A 4 -13.01 -2.29 6.07
CA VAL A 4 -13.04 -2.43 4.61
C VAL A 4 -11.61 -2.64 4.14
N ALA A 5 -11.36 -3.80 3.52
CA ALA A 5 -10.02 -4.16 3.05
C ALA A 5 -10.03 -4.42 1.54
N ASP A 6 -9.05 -3.85 0.84
CA ASP A 6 -8.71 -4.22 -0.54
C ASP A 6 -7.41 -5.02 -0.51
N LEU A 7 -7.55 -6.32 -0.78
CA LEU A 7 -6.47 -7.30 -0.61
C LEU A 7 -5.82 -7.74 -1.91
N HIS A 8 -6.30 -7.29 -3.07
CA HIS A 8 -5.71 -7.66 -4.35
C HIS A 8 -5.51 -6.43 -5.22
N LEU A 9 -4.25 -5.99 -5.27
CA LEU A 9 -3.81 -4.88 -6.09
C LEU A 9 -2.56 -5.25 -6.87
N HIS A 10 -2.13 -4.31 -7.70
CA HIS A 10 -0.87 -4.39 -8.39
C HIS A 10 -0.11 -3.07 -8.26
N SER A 11 1.21 -3.19 -8.25
CA SER A 11 2.14 -2.08 -8.29
C SER A 11 2.22 -1.45 -9.68
N LYS A 12 2.79 -0.24 -9.78
CA LYS A 12 3.14 0.40 -11.05
C LYS A 12 4.11 -0.41 -11.93
N TYR A 13 4.74 -1.46 -11.41
CA TYR A 13 5.66 -2.33 -12.14
C TYR A 13 4.96 -3.52 -12.81
N SER A 14 3.69 -3.76 -12.47
CA SER A 14 2.88 -4.75 -13.17
C SER A 14 2.47 -4.28 -14.55
N ARG A 15 2.26 -5.24 -15.46
CA ARG A 15 1.86 -4.96 -16.84
C ARG A 15 0.45 -4.39 -16.86
N ALA A 16 0.23 -3.39 -17.73
CA ALA A 16 -1.06 -2.71 -17.90
C ALA A 16 -1.62 -2.03 -16.63
N VAL A 17 -0.76 -1.70 -15.67
CA VAL A 17 -1.10 -0.91 -14.48
C VAL A 17 -0.66 0.53 -14.68
N SER A 18 -1.41 1.47 -14.08
CA SER A 18 -1.08 2.90 -14.14
C SER A 18 0.29 3.17 -13.51
N PRO A 19 1.15 4.01 -14.14
CA PRO A 19 2.41 4.44 -13.53
C PRO A 19 2.21 5.23 -12.24
N ASN A 20 0.99 5.73 -12.00
CA ASN A 20 0.61 6.45 -10.79
C ASN A 20 0.24 5.52 -9.61
N MET A 21 0.31 4.19 -9.76
CA MET A 21 0.16 3.26 -8.62
C MET A 21 1.37 3.29 -7.69
N THR A 22 1.45 4.38 -6.93
CA THR A 22 2.46 4.66 -5.91
C THR A 22 1.82 4.64 -4.53
N LEU A 23 2.58 4.29 -3.48
CA LEU A 23 2.05 4.17 -2.12
C LEU A 23 1.29 5.42 -1.63
N PRO A 24 1.78 6.66 -1.85
CA PRO A 24 1.05 7.86 -1.42
C PRO A 24 -0.28 8.04 -2.14
N ILE A 25 -0.31 7.78 -3.45
CA ILE A 25 -1.54 7.91 -4.26
C ILE A 25 -2.54 6.83 -3.84
N MET A 26 -2.09 5.58 -3.70
CA MET A 26 -2.92 4.47 -3.24
C MET A 26 -3.58 4.78 -1.90
N ALA A 27 -2.78 5.22 -0.92
CA ALA A 27 -3.29 5.58 0.41
C ALA A 27 -4.28 6.75 0.38
N ALA A 28 -4.03 7.78 -0.46
CA ALA A 28 -4.94 8.91 -0.61
C ALA A 28 -6.31 8.47 -1.18
N TYR A 29 -6.30 7.62 -2.22
CA TYR A 29 -7.54 7.09 -2.79
C TYR A 29 -8.25 6.10 -1.86
N ALA A 30 -7.53 5.32 -1.05
CA ALA A 30 -8.17 4.48 -0.03
C ALA A 30 -8.94 5.31 1.00
N VAL A 31 -8.37 6.44 1.45
CA VAL A 31 -9.10 7.37 2.33
C VAL A 31 -10.38 7.87 1.64
N GLN A 32 -10.30 8.27 0.37
CA GLN A 32 -11.47 8.75 -0.38
C GLN A 32 -12.54 7.66 -0.58
N LYS A 33 -12.11 6.41 -0.77
CA LYS A 33 -12.98 5.25 -0.97
C LYS A 33 -13.51 4.65 0.33
N GLY A 34 -13.02 5.09 1.49
CA GLY A 34 -13.37 4.49 2.79
C GLY A 34 -12.77 3.09 3.00
N ILE A 35 -11.60 2.82 2.41
CA ILE A 35 -10.85 1.58 2.60
C ILE A 35 -9.90 1.76 3.80
N ASP A 36 -10.01 0.88 4.78
CA ASP A 36 -9.21 0.92 6.01
C ASP A 36 -7.86 0.20 5.84
N ILE A 37 -7.84 -0.89 5.08
CA ILE A 37 -6.66 -1.74 4.87
C ILE A 37 -6.42 -1.93 3.38
N LEU A 38 -5.18 -1.71 2.96
CA LEU A 38 -4.74 -1.79 1.58
C LEU A 38 -3.57 -2.78 1.45
N THR A 39 -3.58 -3.63 0.43
CA THR A 39 -2.41 -4.45 0.12
C THR A 39 -1.35 -3.73 -0.69
N VAL A 40 -0.10 -4.06 -0.38
CA VAL A 40 1.08 -3.73 -1.16
C VAL A 40 1.55 -5.04 -1.81
N ALA A 41 0.88 -5.37 -2.91
CA ALA A 41 1.22 -6.52 -3.73
C ALA A 41 2.46 -6.27 -4.60
N ASP A 42 2.89 -7.31 -5.30
CA ASP A 42 4.06 -7.33 -6.20
C ASP A 42 5.38 -6.91 -5.50
N TRP A 43 5.43 -6.89 -4.17
CA TRP A 43 6.56 -6.36 -3.41
C TRP A 43 7.86 -7.14 -3.66
N ALA A 44 7.78 -8.36 -4.20
CA ALA A 44 8.93 -9.13 -4.66
C ALA A 44 9.66 -8.49 -5.86
N HIS A 45 9.04 -7.56 -6.58
CA HIS A 45 9.71 -6.82 -7.64
C HIS A 45 10.84 -5.95 -7.05
N PRO A 46 12.11 -6.08 -7.49
CA PRO A 46 13.25 -5.48 -6.79
C PRO A 46 13.20 -3.96 -6.64
N LEU A 47 12.71 -3.24 -7.66
CA LEU A 47 12.56 -1.79 -7.57
C LEU A 47 11.38 -1.38 -6.70
N TRP A 48 10.32 -2.20 -6.69
CA TRP A 48 9.16 -1.94 -5.85
C TRP A 48 9.51 -2.16 -4.38
N PHE A 49 10.21 -3.25 -4.07
CA PHE A 49 10.70 -3.54 -2.73
C PHE A 49 11.52 -2.39 -2.12
N LYS A 50 12.42 -1.80 -2.93
CA LYS A 50 13.21 -0.62 -2.52
C LYS A 50 12.31 0.57 -2.18
N GLU A 51 11.27 0.84 -2.97
CA GLU A 51 10.32 1.92 -2.69
C GLU A 51 9.48 1.65 -1.45
N VAL A 52 8.99 0.43 -1.30
CA VAL A 52 8.19 -0.04 -0.16
C VAL A 52 8.96 0.12 1.14
N THR A 53 10.18 -0.43 1.21
CA THR A 53 11.04 -0.32 2.40
C THR A 53 11.47 1.12 2.71
N ALA A 54 11.66 1.95 1.68
CA ALA A 54 11.98 3.37 1.84
C ALA A 54 10.81 4.17 2.43
N GLN A 55 9.57 3.90 2.01
CA GLN A 55 8.40 4.72 2.34
C GLN A 55 7.55 4.19 3.49
N LEU A 56 7.64 2.89 3.81
CA LEU A 56 6.82 2.27 4.84
C LEU A 56 7.55 2.13 6.17
N LYS A 57 6.81 2.36 7.24
CA LYS A 57 7.22 2.06 8.62
C LYS A 57 6.22 1.08 9.21
N GLU A 58 6.74 0.07 9.90
CA GLU A 58 5.91 -0.90 10.59
C GLU A 58 5.09 -0.23 11.70
N ALA A 59 3.81 -0.60 11.79
CA ALA A 59 2.85 -0.10 12.75
C ALA A 59 2.42 -1.18 13.77
N GLY A 60 2.93 -2.41 13.64
CA GLY A 60 2.69 -3.57 14.52
C GLY A 60 2.21 -4.78 13.72
N GLU A 61 2.53 -6.00 14.19
CA GLU A 61 1.96 -7.27 13.69
C GLU A 61 1.93 -7.46 12.16
N GLY A 62 2.98 -6.98 11.45
CA GLY A 62 3.05 -7.11 9.99
C GLY A 62 2.19 -6.11 9.20
N VAL A 63 1.59 -5.10 9.85
CA VAL A 63 0.98 -3.94 9.18
C VAL A 63 1.90 -2.73 9.19
N TYR A 64 1.73 -1.87 8.18
CA TYR A 64 2.59 -0.76 7.87
C TYR A 64 1.80 0.54 7.69
N LYS A 65 2.51 1.66 7.81
CA LYS A 65 2.01 3.01 7.52
C LYS A 65 3.03 3.78 6.67
N LEU A 66 2.55 4.75 5.92
CA LEU A 66 3.42 5.70 5.22
C LEU A 66 4.20 6.57 6.20
N LYS A 67 5.50 6.74 5.95
CA LYS A 67 6.37 7.62 6.74
C LYS A 67 6.04 9.10 6.57
N SER A 68 5.77 9.53 5.33
CA SER A 68 5.64 10.94 4.96
C SER A 68 4.24 11.51 5.17
N GLN A 69 3.21 10.68 5.21
CA GLN A 69 1.82 11.10 5.24
C GLN A 69 1.09 10.51 6.44
N LYS A 70 0.43 11.38 7.22
CA LYS A 70 -0.53 10.93 8.24
C LYS A 70 -1.80 10.44 7.55
N SER A 71 -1.80 9.18 7.14
CA SER A 71 -3.01 8.47 6.71
C SER A 71 -3.48 7.52 7.82
N LYS A 72 -4.80 7.34 7.94
CA LYS A 72 -5.39 6.31 8.81
C LYS A 72 -5.34 4.92 8.19
N VAL A 73 -5.12 4.84 6.88
CA VAL A 73 -5.07 3.59 6.11
C VAL A 73 -3.88 2.75 6.57
N LEU A 74 -4.13 1.48 6.84
CA LEU A 74 -3.11 0.47 7.12
C LEU A 74 -2.71 -0.22 5.82
N LEU A 75 -1.41 -0.54 5.72
CA LEU A 75 -0.84 -1.22 4.57
C LEU A 75 -0.38 -2.61 4.99
N PHE A 76 -0.68 -3.62 4.18
CA PHE A 76 -0.31 -5.01 4.42
C PHE A 76 0.49 -5.56 3.23
N LEU A 77 1.60 -6.24 3.49
CA LEU A 77 2.34 -6.91 2.42
C LEU A 77 1.67 -8.25 2.11
N SER A 78 1.01 -8.35 0.95
CA SER A 78 0.46 -9.62 0.47
C SER A 78 1.34 -10.21 -0.62
N PHE A 79 1.42 -11.54 -0.66
CA PHE A 79 1.95 -12.25 -1.82
C PHE A 79 1.02 -12.09 -3.03
#